data_AF-A0A416VUQ9-F1
#
_entry.id   AF-A0A416VUQ9-F1
#
_cell.length_a   1.000
_cell.length_b   1.000
_cell.length_c   1.000
_cell.angle_alpha   90.00
_cell.angle_beta   90.00
_cell.angle_gamma   90.00
#
_symmetry.space_group_name_H-M   'P 1'
#
loop_
_entity.id
_entity.type
_entity.pdbx_description
1 polymer ?
#
loop_
_entity_poly.entity_id
_entity_poly.type
_entity_poly.pdbx_seq_one_letter_code
_entity_poly.pdbx_strand_id
1 'polypeptide(L)' 'MILPKTPEMERIWSEIEQYLCFSNEKGYEVIEGSPEGTSEKLEEYRRLRKEQWDFAESLNS' A
#
# COMPACT_ATOMS: atom_id res chain seq x y z
N MET A 1 3.95 14.84 -1.83
CA MET A 1 2.56 15.08 -1.40
C MET A 1 2.06 13.82 -0.69
N ILE A 2 1.27 13.91 0.38
CA ILE A 2 0.64 12.72 0.98
C ILE A 2 -0.81 12.71 0.52
N LEU A 3 -1.17 11.76 -0.35
CA LEU A 3 -2.56 11.58 -0.79
C LEU A 3 -3.32 10.75 0.24
N PRO A 4 -4.60 11.09 0.53
CA PRO A 4 -5.42 10.30 1.45
C PRO A 4 -5.69 8.92 0.86
N LYS A 5 -5.79 7.88 1.68
CA LYS A 5 -6.16 6.54 1.19
C LYS A 5 -7.59 6.55 0.66
N THR A 6 -7.85 5.81 -0.42
CA THR A 6 -9.23 5.51 -0.85
C THR A 6 -9.85 4.48 0.09
N PRO A 7 -11.19 4.33 0.11
CA PRO A 7 -11.84 3.30 0.92
C PRO A 7 -11.33 1.87 0.64
N GLU A 8 -10.98 1.56 -0.60
CA GLU A 8 -10.40 0.27 -0.97
C GLU A 8 -8.99 0.09 -0.40
N MET A 9 -8.15 1.12 -0.51
CA MET A 9 -6.81 1.13 0.08
C MET A 9 -6.84 0.99 1.60
N GLU A 10 -7.81 1.64 2.28
CA GLU A 10 -7.98 1.50 3.73
C GLU A 10 -8.34 0.08 4.12
N ARG A 11 -9.24 -0.59 3.39
CA ARG A 11 -9.62 -1.98 3.67
C ARG A 11 -8.43 -2.92 3.54
N ILE A 12 -7.70 -2.83 2.42
CA ILE A 12 -6.51 -3.65 2.20
C ILE A 12 -5.48 -3.39 3.30
N TRP A 13 -5.22 -2.11 3.60
CA TRP A 13 -4.25 -1.71 4.62
C TRP A 13 -4.59 -2.29 5.99
N SER A 14 -5.83 -2.17 6.45
CA SER A 14 -6.26 -2.70 7.75
C SER A 14 -6.16 -4.22 7.85
N GLU A 15 -6.25 -4.95 6.73
CA GLU A 15 -6.06 -6.40 6.73
C GLU A 15 -4.60 -6.81 6.89
N ILE A 16 -3.68 -6.05 6.29
CA ILE A 16 -2.26 -6.44 6.20
C ILE A 16 -1.33 -5.72 7.16
N GLU A 17 -1.69 -4.54 7.70
CA GLU A 17 -0.74 -3.65 8.39
C GLU A 17 -0.01 -4.32 9.57
N GLN A 18 -0.70 -5.20 10.30
CA GLN A 18 -0.14 -5.94 11.44
C GLN A 18 0.94 -6.95 11.04
N TYR A 19 1.00 -7.31 9.75
CA TYR A 19 1.96 -8.25 9.17
C TYR A 19 3.06 -7.53 8.37
N LEU A 20 3.12 -6.19 8.46
CA LEU A 20 4.12 -5.39 7.77
C LEU A 20 5.14 -4.85 8.76
N CYS A 21 6.42 -4.92 8.40
CA CYS A 21 7.52 -4.24 9.07
C CYS A 21 8.03 -3.10 8.18
N PHE A 22 8.26 -1.92 8.75
CA PHE A 22 8.81 -0.79 8.02
C PHE A 22 10.34 -0.78 8.09
N SER A 23 10.99 -0.79 6.93
CA SER A 23 12.42 -0.59 6.76
C SER A 23 12.69 0.72 6.05
N ASN A 24 13.71 1.47 6.49
CA ASN A 24 14.11 2.73 5.86
C ASN A 24 14.63 2.54 4.43
N GLU A 25 15.19 1.36 4.09
CA GLU A 25 15.72 1.09 2.74
C GLU A 25 14.65 0.64 1.75
N LYS A 26 13.66 -0.14 2.20
CA LYS A 26 12.71 -0.83 1.31
C LYS A 26 11.24 -0.45 1.53
N GLY A 27 10.96 0.35 2.54
CA GLY A 27 9.60 0.66 2.98
C GLY A 27 8.97 -0.52 3.73
N TYR A 28 7.66 -0.72 3.54
CA TYR A 28 6.93 -1.81 4.20
C TYR A 28 7.24 -3.15 3.56
N GLU A 29 7.69 -4.12 4.35
CA GLU A 29 7.99 -5.50 3.98
C GLU A 29 7.10 -6.46 4.77
N VAL A 30 6.73 -7.59 4.17
CA VAL A 30 5.91 -8.62 4.84
C VAL A 30 6.80 -9.42 5.80
N ILE A 31 6.34 -9.61 7.04
CA ILE A 31 7.07 -10.39 8.06
C ILE A 31 6.93 -11.90 7.85
N GLU A 32 7.93 -12.67 8.30
CA GLU A 32 7.82 -14.13 8.32
C GLU A 32 6.65 -14.60 9.19
N GLY A 33 5.92 -15.61 8.71
CA GLY A 33 4.73 -16.14 9.37
C GLY A 33 3.43 -15.36 9.08
N SER A 34 3.47 -14.37 8.19
CA SER A 34 2.25 -13.70 7.70
C SER A 34 1.29 -14.68 7.01
N PRO A 35 -0.03 -14.44 7.05
CA PRO A 35 -0.99 -15.19 6.27
C PRO A 35 -0.67 -15.23 4.78
N GLU A 36 -1.02 -16.33 4.12
CA GLU A 36 -0.92 -16.46 2.67
C GLU A 36 -1.72 -15.35 1.97
N GLY A 37 -1.16 -14.74 0.92
CA GLY A 37 -1.77 -13.62 0.20
C GLY A 37 -1.49 -12.22 0.79
N THR A 38 -0.77 -12.10 1.92
CA THR A 38 -0.38 -10.79 2.48
C THR A 38 0.51 -10.00 1.51
N SER A 39 1.42 -10.67 0.81
CA SER A 39 2.28 -10.05 -0.20
C SER A 39 1.51 -9.53 -1.40
N GLU A 40 0.54 -10.29 -1.90
CA GLU A 40 -0.31 -9.91 -3.02
C GLU A 40 -1.16 -8.68 -2.68
N LYS A 41 -1.78 -8.66 -1.48
CA LYS A 41 -2.49 -7.50 -0.96
C LYS A 41 -1.59 -6.26 -0.82
N LEU A 42 -0.34 -6.44 -0.38
CA LEU A 42 0.62 -5.34 -0.32
C LEU A 42 0.97 -4.79 -1.71
N GLU A 43 1.12 -5.65 -2.71
CA GLU A 43 1.31 -5.23 -4.10
C GLU A 43 0.10 -4.49 -4.64
N GLU A 44 -1.12 -4.97 -4.38
CA GLU A 44 -2.34 -4.29 -4.79
C GLU A 44 -2.48 -2.92 -4.15
N TYR A 45 -2.22 -2.80 -2.84
CA TYR A 45 -2.18 -1.51 -2.16
C TYR A 45 -1.18 -0.54 -2.81
N ARG A 46 0.02 -1.02 -3.18
CA ARG A 46 1.04 -0.21 -3.86
C ARG A 46 0.58 0.21 -5.26
N ARG A 47 -0.09 -0.67 -6.00
CA ARG A 47 -0.67 -0.38 -7.32
C ARG A 47 -1.70 0.75 -7.22
N LEU A 48 -2.69 0.61 -6.32
CA LEU A 48 -3.73 1.62 -6.10
C LEU A 48 -3.16 2.97 -5.68
N ARG A 49 -2.15 2.95 -4.80
CA ARG A 49 -1.47 4.18 -4.37
C ARG A 49 -0.76 4.88 -5.52
N LYS A 50 -0.18 4.12 -6.45
CA LYS A 50 0.44 4.66 -7.66
C LYS A 50 -0.60 5.23 -8.61
N GLU A 51 -1.70 4.51 -8.87
CA GLU A 51 -2.79 5.01 -9.71
C GLU A 51 -3.38 6.33 -9.17
N GLN A 52 -3.56 6.42 -7.86
CA GLN A 52 -4.02 7.65 -7.22
C GLN A 52 -3.03 8.80 -7.40
N TRP A 53 -1.73 8.51 -7.29
CA TRP A 53 -0.67 9.48 -7.52
C TRP A 53 -0.64 9.97 -8.96
N ASP A 54 -0.61 9.06 -9.93
CA ASP A 54 -0.64 9.36 -11.37
C ASP A 54 -1.85 10.22 -11.74
N PHE A 55 -3.04 9.90 -11.20
CA PHE A 55 -4.23 10.71 -11.40
C PHE A 55 -4.06 12.13 -10.85
N ALA A 56 -3.56 12.28 -9.62
CA ALA A 56 -3.33 13.60 -9.02
C ALA A 56 -2.29 14.43 -9.80
N GLU A 57 -1.22 13.80 -10.30
CA GLU A 57 -0.25 14.49 -11.16
C GLU A 57 -0.86 14.92 -12.49
N SER A 58 -1.71 14.09 -13.10
CA SER A 58 -2.40 14.43 -14.35
C SER A 58 -3.32 15.66 -14.23
N LEU A 59 -3.85 15.94 -13.04
CA LEU A 59 -4.70 17.11 -12.77
C LEU A 59 -3.88 18.40 -12.55
N ASN A 60 -2.59 18.28 -12.25
CA ASN A 60 -1.67 19.40 -12.03
C ASN A 60 -0.85 19.75 -13.28
N SER A 61 -1.12 19.10 -14.42
CA SER A 61 -0.39 19.24 -15.69
C SER A 61 -1.18 20.06 -16.72
#